data_AF-A0A923U6Q9-F1
#
_entry.id   AF-A0A923U6Q9-F1
#
_cell.length_a   1.000
_cell.length_b   1.000
_cell.length_c   1.000
_cell.angle_alpha   90.00
_cell.angle_beta   90.00
_cell.angle_gamma   90.00
#
_symmetry.space_group_name_H-M   'P 1'
#
loop_
_entity.id
_entity.type
_entity.pdbx_description
1 polymer ?
#
loop_
_entity_poly.entity_id
_entity_poly.type
_entity_poly.pdbx_seq_one_letter_code
_entity_poly.pdbx_strand_id
1 'polypeptide(L)'
;MKFTEADSRLLEVCIQELEVRTCAEVVFVLRESSGNYRDVSHLCGAGAGWVALLFAMSVPAQIPEHWLPLPMAFIFWIVSYGVTHSRFRVWLATAARKKGQVSKAAHACFYEKKIHQTSSHSGILVYCSLFEKRVEII
;
A
#
# COMPACT_ATOMS: atom_id res chain seq x y z
N MET A 1 -3.89 13.26 -2.10
CA MET A 1 -5.20 13.80 -1.76
C MET A 1 -5.26 13.82 -0.25
N LYS A 2 -5.45 14.99 0.37
CA LYS A 2 -5.73 15.09 1.81
C LYS A 2 -7.24 15.18 1.92
N PHE A 3 -7.86 14.27 2.65
CA PHE A 3 -9.28 14.40 3.01
C PHE A 3 -9.38 15.55 4.01
N THR A 4 -10.24 16.53 3.72
CA THR A 4 -10.50 17.67 4.61
C THR A 4 -11.71 17.39 5.49
N GLU A 5 -11.85 18.10 6.62
CA GLU A 5 -13.03 17.97 7.48
C GLU A 5 -14.35 18.31 6.76
N ALA A 6 -14.29 19.12 5.70
CA ALA A 6 -15.43 19.40 4.85
C ALA A 6 -15.88 18.15 4.08
N ASP A 7 -14.92 17.37 3.54
CA ASP A 7 -15.22 16.13 2.81
C ASP A 7 -15.83 15.07 3.73
N SER A 8 -15.34 14.96 4.97
CA SER A 8 -15.91 14.05 5.97
C SER A 8 -17.35 14.40 6.32
N ARG A 9 -17.66 15.69 6.49
CA ARG A 9 -19.04 16.15 6.76
C ARG A 9 -19.99 15.86 5.59
N LEU A 10 -19.53 16.06 4.35
CA LEU A 10 -20.34 15.73 3.17
C LEU A 10 -20.63 14.22 3.10
N LEU A 11 -19.64 13.38 3.39
CA LEU A 11 -19.84 11.93 3.44
C LEU A 11 -20.84 11.52 4.52
N GLU A 12 -20.75 12.11 5.71
CA GLU A 12 -21.67 11.82 6.82
C GLU A 12 -23.13 12.15 6.46
N VAL A 13 -23.36 13.32 5.86
CA VAL A 13 -24.70 13.71 5.38
C VAL A 13 -25.22 12.74 4.32
N CYS A 14 -24.39 12.36 3.34
CA CYS A 14 -24.79 11.39 2.31
C CYS A 14 -25.09 10.01 2.88
N ILE A 15 -24.32 9.53 3.85
CA ILE A 15 -24.56 8.24 4.52
C ILE A 15 -25.89 8.31 5.28
N GLN A 16 -26.13 9.38 6.03
CA GLN A 16 -27.35 9.55 6.79
C GLN A 16 -28.60 9.61 5.89
N GLU A 17 -28.53 10.28 4.74
CA GLU A 17 -29.63 10.29 3.77
C GLU A 17 -29.92 8.89 3.18
N LEU A 18 -28.89 8.06 3.00
CA LEU A 18 -29.03 6.68 2.51
C LEU A 18 -29.65 5.76 3.57
N GLU A 19 -29.21 5.88 4.82
CA GLU A 19 -29.74 5.10 5.95
C GLU A 19 -31.19 5.44 6.28
N VAL A 20 -31.63 6.67 6.02
CA VAL A 20 -33.05 7.04 6.17
C VAL A 20 -33.92 6.40 5.08
N ARG A 21 -33.36 6.15 3.89
CA ARG A 21 -34.10 5.60 2.73
C ARG A 21 -34.01 4.08 2.60
N THR A 22 -33.06 3.47 3.29
CA THR A 22 -32.75 2.03 3.15
C THR A 22 -32.50 1.41 4.51
N CYS A 23 -32.89 0.14 4.69
CA CYS A 23 -32.56 -0.61 5.91
C CYS A 23 -31.08 -1.05 5.96
N ALA A 24 -30.24 -0.52 5.06
CA ALA A 24 -28.84 -0.88 4.94
C ALA A 24 -27.99 0.04 5.81
N GLU A 25 -27.07 -0.54 6.57
CA GLU A 25 -26.09 0.21 7.36
C GLU A 25 -24.84 0.39 6.52
N VAL A 26 -24.42 1.64 6.27
CA VAL A 26 -23.32 1.92 5.36
C VAL A 26 -22.11 2.39 6.15
N VAL A 27 -21.07 1.56 6.20
CA VAL A 27 -19.81 1.90 6.87
C VAL A 27 -18.77 2.32 5.83
N PHE A 28 -18.27 3.54 5.93
CA PHE A 28 -17.18 4.02 5.10
C PHE A 28 -15.85 3.93 5.85
N VAL A 29 -14.86 3.23 5.27
CA VAL A 29 -13.52 3.12 5.84
C VAL A 29 -12.50 3.70 4.87
N LEU A 30 -11.83 4.77 5.31
CA LEU A 30 -10.71 5.36 4.61
C LEU A 30 -9.40 4.84 5.24
N ARG A 31 -8.58 4.17 4.44
CA ARG A 31 -7.23 3.75 4.83
C ARG A 31 -6.20 4.42 3.94
N GLU A 32 -5.09 4.85 4.55
CA GLU A 32 -3.98 5.40 3.79
C GLU A 32 -3.38 4.34 2.86
N SER A 33 -3.06 3.15 3.37
CA SER A 33 -2.62 1.99 2.56
C SER A 33 -3.19 0.69 3.12
N SER A 34 -3.46 -0.24 2.22
CA SER A 34 -4.00 -1.57 2.55
C SER A 34 -2.94 -2.64 2.75
N GLY A 35 -1.66 -2.33 2.48
CA GLY A 35 -0.63 -3.36 2.47
C GLY A 35 0.79 -2.83 2.63
N ASN A 36 1.67 -3.74 3.02
CA ASN A 36 3.09 -3.46 3.17
C ASN A 36 3.83 -3.78 1.85
N TYR A 37 4.52 -2.79 1.30
CA TYR A 37 5.28 -2.91 0.04
C TYR A 37 6.80 -2.84 0.28
N ARG A 38 7.27 -3.09 1.50
CA ARG A 38 8.72 -3.13 1.81
C ARG A 38 9.47 -4.17 0.99
N ASP A 39 8.81 -5.28 0.64
CA ASP A 39 9.39 -6.32 -0.23
C ASP A 39 9.84 -5.76 -1.59
N VAL A 40 9.10 -4.79 -2.14
CA VAL A 40 9.45 -4.13 -3.41
C VAL A 40 10.70 -3.27 -3.24
N SER A 41 10.83 -2.57 -2.11
CA SER A 41 12.05 -1.80 -1.81
C SER A 41 13.28 -2.70 -1.73
N HIS A 42 13.15 -3.85 -1.07
CA HIS A 42 14.25 -4.81 -0.93
C HIS A 42 14.64 -5.43 -2.26
N LEU A 43 13.67 -5.75 -3.13
CA LEU A 43 13.94 -6.22 -4.49
C LEU A 43 14.65 -5.16 -5.34
N CYS A 44 14.24 -3.90 -5.28
CA CYS A 44 14.94 -2.82 -5.97
C CYS A 44 16.36 -2.61 -5.44
N GLY A 45 16.54 -2.65 -4.12
CA GLY A 45 17.88 -2.59 -3.50
C GLY A 45 18.76 -3.75 -3.95
N ALA A 46 18.24 -4.97 -3.97
CA ALA A 46 18.95 -6.16 -4.43
C ALA A 46 19.33 -6.07 -5.92
N GLY A 47 18.41 -5.61 -6.77
CA GLY A 47 18.67 -5.38 -8.19
C GLY A 47 19.76 -4.32 -8.42
N ALA A 48 19.73 -3.21 -7.68
CA ALA A 48 20.77 -2.20 -7.76
C ALA A 48 22.13 -2.70 -7.28
N GLY A 49 22.16 -3.48 -6.20
CA GLY A 49 23.38 -4.14 -5.72
C GLY A 49 23.95 -5.12 -6.75
N TRP A 50 23.09 -5.88 -7.44
CA TRP A 50 23.51 -6.80 -8.48
C TRP A 50 24.07 -6.08 -9.72
N VAL A 51 23.43 -5.00 -10.16
CA VAL A 51 23.95 -4.15 -11.25
C VAL A 51 25.28 -3.52 -10.85
N ALA A 52 25.43 -3.05 -9.61
CA ALA A 52 26.69 -2.54 -9.09
C ALA A 52 27.80 -3.59 -9.08
N LEU A 53 27.48 -4.86 -8.75
CA LEU A 53 28.41 -5.98 -8.86
C LEU A 53 28.86 -6.22 -10.30
N LEU A 54 27.91 -6.29 -11.23
CA LEU A 54 28.20 -6.48 -12.66
C LEU A 54 29.08 -5.36 -13.20
N PHE A 55 28.82 -4.12 -12.78
CA PHE A 55 29.64 -2.96 -13.14
C PHE A 55 31.04 -3.07 -12.55
N ALA A 56 31.18 -3.41 -11.27
CA ALA A 56 32.47 -3.59 -10.62
C ALA A 56 33.32 -4.69 -11.27
N MET A 57 32.70 -5.76 -11.78
CA MET A 57 33.40 -6.80 -12.54
C MET A 57 33.78 -6.38 -13.97
N SER A 58 33.06 -5.43 -14.56
CA SER A 58 33.31 -4.96 -15.93
C SER A 58 34.38 -3.87 -16.00
N VAL A 59 34.63 -3.16 -14.90
CA VAL A 59 35.66 -2.12 -14.84
C VAL A 59 37.02 -2.78 -14.59
N PRO A 60 38.06 -2.52 -15.40
CA PRO A 60 39.41 -3.05 -15.22
C PRO A 60 40.17 -2.37 -14.07
N ALA A 61 39.47 -1.99 -13.00
CA ALA A 61 40.05 -1.45 -11.79
C ALA A 61 40.38 -2.60 -10.83
N GLN A 62 41.58 -2.58 -10.26
CA GLN A 62 41.97 -3.51 -9.20
C GLN A 62 41.28 -3.10 -7.90
N ILE A 63 39.99 -3.40 -7.78
CA ILE A 63 39.24 -3.20 -6.55
C ILE A 63 39.60 -4.35 -5.61
N PRO A 64 40.13 -4.07 -4.40
CA PRO A 64 40.40 -5.12 -3.43
C PRO A 64 39.11 -5.85 -3.07
N GLU A 65 39.12 -7.19 -3.17
CA GLU A 65 37.93 -8.02 -2.96
C GLU A 65 37.30 -7.81 -1.56
N HIS A 66 38.13 -7.56 -0.55
CA HIS A 66 37.69 -7.28 0.82
C HIS A 66 36.95 -5.94 0.97
N TRP A 67 37.17 -4.99 0.06
CA TRP A 67 36.53 -3.68 0.07
C TRP A 67 35.20 -3.70 -0.68
N LEU A 68 35.00 -4.63 -1.62
CA LEU A 68 33.80 -4.74 -2.46
C LEU A 68 32.45 -4.83 -1.70
N PRO A 69 32.31 -5.55 -0.57
CA PRO A 69 31.01 -5.66 0.11
C PRO A 69 30.53 -4.36 0.76
N LEU A 70 31.43 -3.44 1.13
CA LEU A 70 31.07 -2.20 1.83
C LEU A 70 30.30 -1.21 0.92
N PRO A 71 30.80 -0.86 -0.28
CA PRO A 71 30.07 -0.07 -1.27
C PRO A 71 28.76 -0.71 -1.69
N MET A 72 28.71 -2.04 -1.81
CA MET A 72 27.49 -2.75 -2.18
C MET A 72 26.42 -2.65 -1.11
N ALA A 73 26.78 -2.87 0.17
CA ALA A 73 25.88 -2.68 1.29
C ALA A 73 25.38 -1.24 1.36
N PHE A 74 26.25 -0.27 1.06
CA PHE A 74 25.90 1.15 1.02
C PHE A 74 24.93 1.49 -0.11
N ILE A 75 25.16 1.00 -1.33
CA ILE A 75 24.27 1.17 -2.49
C ILE A 75 22.91 0.49 -2.21
N PHE A 76 22.92 -0.75 -1.72
CA PHE A 76 21.71 -1.45 -1.31
C PHE A 76 20.91 -0.63 -0.29
N TRP A 77 21.59 -0.11 0.74
CA TRP A 77 20.96 0.68 1.79
C TRP A 77 20.37 1.98 1.25
N ILE A 78 21.11 2.75 0.45
CA ILE A 78 20.65 4.00 -0.17
C ILE A 78 19.45 3.75 -1.07
N VAL A 79 19.52 2.77 -1.96
CA VAL A 79 18.44 2.49 -2.92
C VAL A 79 17.21 1.95 -2.19
N SER A 80 17.39 1.00 -1.27
CA SER A 80 16.28 0.46 -0.48
C SER A 80 15.63 1.55 0.39
N TYR A 81 16.41 2.44 0.99
CA TYR A 81 15.92 3.55 1.80
C TYR A 81 15.18 4.60 0.94
N GLY A 82 15.78 5.01 -0.18
CA GLY A 82 15.16 5.96 -1.12
C GLY A 82 13.84 5.46 -1.70
N VAL A 83 13.79 4.19 -2.09
CA VAL A 83 12.54 3.56 -2.54
C VAL A 83 11.55 3.44 -1.37
N THR A 84 12.01 3.15 -0.15
CA THR A 84 11.18 3.09 1.07
C THR A 84 10.67 4.45 1.56
N HIS A 85 11.19 5.57 1.07
CA HIS A 85 10.59 6.86 1.35
C HIS A 85 9.75 7.38 0.19
N SER A 86 10.03 6.90 -1.03
CA SER A 86 9.34 7.37 -2.22
C SER A 86 7.99 6.68 -2.47
N ARG A 87 7.10 7.41 -3.15
CA ARG A 87 5.81 6.92 -3.67
C ARG A 87 5.98 5.96 -4.84
N PHE A 88 7.19 5.83 -5.40
CA PHE A 88 7.50 4.91 -6.50
C PHE A 88 7.22 3.44 -6.19
N ARG A 89 7.19 3.04 -4.91
CA ARG A 89 6.82 1.67 -4.49
C ARG A 89 5.47 1.21 -5.03
N VAL A 90 4.49 2.11 -5.11
CA VAL A 90 3.15 1.81 -5.63
C VAL A 90 3.20 1.49 -7.11
N TRP A 91 4.09 2.17 -7.84
CA TRP A 91 4.18 2.03 -9.28
C TRP A 91 4.87 0.71 -9.66
N LEU A 92 5.90 0.33 -8.91
CA LEU A 92 6.59 -0.95 -9.04
C LEU A 92 5.74 -2.15 -8.57
N ALA A 93 4.80 -1.95 -7.65
CA ALA A 93 3.88 -3.00 -7.24
C ALA A 93 2.85 -3.31 -8.34
N THR A 94 2.81 -4.59 -8.76
CA THR A 94 1.88 -5.08 -9.79
C THR A 94 0.42 -4.83 -9.41
N ALA A 95 -0.41 -4.44 -10.38
CA ALA A 95 -1.84 -4.16 -10.18
C ALA A 95 -2.61 -5.34 -9.55
N ALA A 96 -2.24 -6.58 -9.88
CA ALA A 96 -2.82 -7.79 -9.31
C ALA A 96 -2.56 -7.92 -7.80
N ARG A 97 -1.33 -7.61 -7.33
CA ARG A 97 -1.01 -7.62 -5.90
C ARG A 97 -1.75 -6.54 -5.13
N LYS A 98 -1.84 -5.34 -5.71
CA LYS A 98 -2.61 -4.22 -5.13
C LYS A 98 -4.07 -4.61 -4.92
N LYS A 99 -4.71 -5.23 -5.94
CA LYS A 99 -6.09 -5.73 -5.82
C LYS A 99 -6.24 -6.77 -4.72
N GLY A 100 -5.35 -7.76 -4.67
CA GLY A 100 -5.42 -8.82 -3.66
C GLY A 100 -5.21 -8.31 -2.22
N GLN A 101 -4.33 -7.32 -2.01
CA GLN A 101 -4.11 -6.74 -0.69
C GLN A 101 -5.27 -5.83 -0.24
N VAL A 102 -5.83 -5.01 -1.14
CA VAL A 102 -7.02 -4.19 -0.82
C VAL A 102 -8.19 -5.09 -0.44
N SER A 103 -8.41 -6.19 -1.16
CA SER A 103 -9.49 -7.12 -0.87
C SER A 103 -9.33 -7.84 0.46
N LYS A 104 -8.12 -8.34 0.74
CA LYS A 104 -7.83 -8.93 2.06
C LYS A 104 -8.02 -7.93 3.19
N ALA A 105 -7.59 -6.68 3.01
CA ALA A 105 -7.73 -5.64 4.02
C ALA A 105 -9.20 -5.22 4.22
N ALA A 106 -9.96 -5.11 3.14
CA ALA A 106 -11.40 -4.81 3.17
C ALA A 106 -12.17 -5.92 3.90
N HIS A 107 -11.91 -7.19 3.56
CA HIS A 107 -12.50 -8.33 4.27
C HIS A 107 -12.08 -8.37 5.75
N ALA A 108 -10.80 -8.18 6.07
CA ALA A 108 -10.34 -8.13 7.46
C ALA A 108 -11.06 -7.02 8.24
N CYS A 109 -11.20 -5.83 7.63
CA CYS A 109 -11.90 -4.72 8.24
C CYS A 109 -13.40 -5.02 8.44
N PHE A 110 -14.04 -5.70 7.48
CA PHE A 110 -15.42 -6.15 7.59
C PHE A 110 -15.63 -7.11 8.78
N TYR A 111 -14.72 -8.06 8.98
CA TYR A 111 -14.76 -8.99 10.10
C TYR A 111 -14.46 -8.28 11.44
N GLU A 112 -13.42 -7.45 11.51
CA GLU A 112 -13.02 -6.71 12.72
C GLU A 112 -14.10 -5.74 13.20
N LYS A 113 -14.72 -5.00 12.27
CA LYS A 113 -15.80 -4.05 12.57
C LYS A 113 -17.12 -4.75 12.92
N LYS A 114 -17.18 -6.08 12.86
CA LYS A 114 -18.39 -6.88 13.14
C LYS A 114 -19.62 -6.42 12.37
N ILE A 115 -19.43 -5.94 11.14
CA ILE A 115 -20.53 -5.48 10.26
C ILE A 115 -21.44 -6.67 9.86
N HIS A 116 -20.93 -7.90 9.98
CA HIS A 116 -21.72 -9.13 9.87
C HIS A 116 -22.68 -9.38 11.05
N GLN A 117 -22.57 -8.63 12.14
CA GLN A 117 -23.27 -8.83 13.40
C GLN A 117 -24.34 -7.76 13.68
N THR A 118 -24.56 -6.80 12.78
CA THR A 118 -25.61 -5.80 12.96
C THR A 118 -26.99 -6.34 12.58
N SER A 119 -28.01 -5.85 13.30
CA SER A 119 -29.35 -6.43 13.48
C SER A 119 -30.17 -6.65 12.20
N SER A 120 -29.69 -6.15 11.07
CA SER A 120 -30.43 -6.10 9.80
C SER A 120 -29.82 -6.99 8.71
N HIS A 121 -28.70 -7.70 8.97
CA HIS A 121 -27.97 -8.54 8.01
C HIS A 121 -27.63 -7.86 6.66
N SER A 122 -27.67 -6.53 6.60
CA SER A 122 -27.58 -5.73 5.38
C SER A 122 -26.56 -4.59 5.58
N GLY A 123 -25.37 -4.94 6.06
CA GLY A 123 -24.27 -4.00 6.24
C GLY A 123 -23.43 -3.90 4.96
N ILE A 124 -23.31 -2.70 4.39
CA ILE A 124 -22.48 -2.42 3.21
C ILE A 124 -21.21 -1.73 3.70
N LEU A 125 -20.04 -2.31 3.38
CA LEU A 125 -18.74 -1.69 3.68
C LEU A 125 -18.15 -1.08 2.41
N VAL A 126 -17.97 0.23 2.41
CA VAL A 126 -17.22 0.94 1.37
C VAL A 126 -15.79 1.18 1.88
N TYR A 127 -14.86 0.37 1.41
CA TYR A 127 -13.46 0.44 1.78
C TYR A 127 -12.65 1.19 0.71
N CYS A 128 -12.09 2.34 1.06
CA CYS A 128 -11.30 3.18 0.16
C CYS A 128 -9.84 3.20 0.58
N SER A 129 -8.96 2.76 -0.32
CA SER A 129 -7.52 2.77 -0.13
C SER A 129 -6.87 3.88 -0.97
N LEU A 130 -6.36 4.90 -0.29
CA LEU A 130 -5.81 6.10 -0.92
C LEU A 130 -4.49 5.85 -1.67
N PHE A 131 -3.61 5.01 -1.11
CA PHE A 131 -2.30 4.70 -1.67
C PHE A 131 -2.40 3.85 -2.93
N GLU A 132 -3.32 2.89 -2.96
CA GLU A 132 -3.60 2.02 -4.10
C GLU A 132 -4.58 2.63 -5.11
N LYS A 133 -5.20 3.77 -4.78
CA LYS A 133 -6.27 4.45 -5.56
C LYS A 133 -7.40 3.49 -5.94
N ARG A 134 -7.88 2.71 -4.98
CA ARG A 134 -8.92 1.70 -5.20
C ARG A 134 -10.00 1.78 -4.13
N VAL A 135 -11.23 1.54 -4.57
CA VAL A 135 -12.40 1.39 -3.71
C VAL A 135 -12.90 -0.04 -3.88
N GLU A 136 -13.21 -0.69 -2.77
CA GLU A 136 -13.80 -2.01 -2.71
C GLU A 136 -15.08 -1.93 -1.89
N ILE A 137 -16.16 -2.52 -2.40
CA ILE A 137 -17.47 -2.54 -1.78
C ILE A 137 -17.78 -4.00 -1.47
N ILE A 138 -18.07 -4.29 -0.21
CA ILE A 138 -18.40 -5.62 0.31
C ILE A 138 -19.79 -5.58 0.93
#